data_AF-A0A3C0TBE6-F1
#
_entry.id   AF-A0A3C0TBE6-F1
#
_cell.length_a   1.000
_cell.length_b   1.000
_cell.length_c   1.000
_cell.angle_alpha   90.00
_cell.angle_beta   90.00
_cell.angle_gamma   90.00
#
_symmetry.space_group_name_H-M   'P 1'
#
loop_
_entity.id
_entity.type
_entity.pdbx_description
1 polymer ?
#
loop_
_entity_poly.entity_id
_entity_poly.type
_entity_poly.pdbx_seq_one_letter_code
_entity_poly.pdbx_strand_id
1 'polypeptide(L)'
;LCDPFASSLKAPHPLSSLGRFSHEAAAFDPATGVTYLTEDKNRGAIYRHVPDVQHSPFAKGDLQALKVKDIPEFDLSSGKTLGDHFDVEWVSIDDPSATTMPTRKQAKELGAARFSRGEGAFFAGGSAYLCSTNGGPTERGQVYRLDIGVSGQNDRLTLIAQADKEDALDRPDNITVAPWGDVFVAEDGKSPNGIFLIRPDGKAIQVARNAVNSGDSEVTGICFSPDGKWLFLNIQWEGLTVAVTGPFENLSTAI
;
A
#
# COMPACT_ATOMS: atom_id res chain seq x y z
N LEU A 1 8.14 15.82 -4.53
CA LEU A 1 7.95 15.00 -5.75
C LEU A 1 8.71 15.65 -6.90
N CYS A 2 9.18 14.84 -7.85
CA CYS A 2 9.79 15.35 -9.07
C CYS A 2 8.70 15.77 -10.04
N ASP A 3 8.79 16.97 -10.60
CA ASP A 3 7.92 17.40 -11.70
C ASP A 3 8.38 16.68 -12.99
N PRO A 4 7.58 15.76 -13.56
CA PRO A 4 7.96 15.00 -14.75
C PRO A 4 8.05 15.87 -16.00
N PHE A 5 7.55 17.12 -15.95
CA PHE A 5 7.63 18.09 -17.04
C PHE A 5 8.73 19.14 -16.82
N ALA A 6 9.53 19.02 -15.75
CA ALA A 6 10.60 19.96 -15.47
C ALA A 6 11.63 19.98 -16.62
N SER A 7 11.90 21.16 -17.15
CA SER A 7 12.88 21.34 -18.24
C SER A 7 14.34 21.17 -17.80
N SER A 8 14.59 21.06 -16.49
CA SER A 8 15.92 20.85 -15.91
C SER A 8 15.79 20.16 -14.55
N LEU A 9 16.88 19.50 -14.12
CA LEU A 9 16.96 18.97 -12.76
C LEU A 9 16.71 20.08 -11.73
N LYS A 10 15.88 19.78 -10.73
CA LYS A 10 15.58 20.66 -9.60
C LYS A 10 16.14 20.05 -8.32
N ALA A 11 16.52 20.90 -7.38
CA ALA A 11 16.86 20.45 -6.04
C ALA A 11 15.61 19.81 -5.38
N PRO A 12 15.77 18.70 -4.65
CA PRO A 12 14.65 18.11 -3.93
C PRO A 12 14.16 19.05 -2.84
N HIS A 13 12.84 19.14 -2.68
CA HIS A 13 12.20 19.87 -1.60
C HIS A 13 11.57 18.88 -0.61
N PRO A 14 12.03 18.84 0.65
CA PRO A 14 11.42 17.98 1.68
C PRO A 14 9.96 18.36 1.94
N LEU A 15 9.08 17.36 2.00
CA LEU A 15 7.65 17.53 2.26
C LEU A 15 7.36 17.18 3.73
N SER A 16 7.66 18.11 4.64
CA SER A 16 7.62 17.83 6.08
C SER A 16 6.22 17.51 6.62
N SER A 17 5.16 18.01 5.99
CA SER A 17 3.76 17.69 6.33
C SER A 17 3.40 16.22 6.08
N LEU A 18 4.16 15.50 5.24
CA LEU A 18 3.95 14.05 5.02
C LEU A 18 4.52 13.18 6.14
N GLY A 19 5.21 13.77 7.12
CA GLY A 19 5.77 13.04 8.25
C GLY A 19 7.19 12.51 8.02
N ARG A 20 7.86 12.16 9.11
CA ARG A 20 9.23 11.63 9.12
C ARG A 20 9.27 10.22 9.71
N PHE A 21 9.20 9.24 8.83
CA PHE A 21 9.31 7.81 9.13
C PHE A 21 9.90 7.06 7.92
N SER A 22 10.04 5.75 8.01
CA SER A 22 10.44 4.91 6.87
C SER A 22 9.28 4.81 5.88
N HIS A 23 9.08 5.86 5.09
CA HIS A 23 8.09 5.90 4.01
C HIS A 23 8.41 4.82 2.99
N GLU A 24 7.41 4.00 2.66
CA GLU A 24 7.53 3.02 1.56
C GLU A 24 6.70 3.47 0.35
N ALA A 25 5.38 3.62 0.53
CA ALA A 25 4.48 3.97 -0.56
C ALA A 25 3.54 5.13 -0.23
N ALA A 26 3.04 5.76 -1.29
CA ALA A 26 2.08 6.84 -1.25
C ALA A 26 0.94 6.57 -2.24
N ALA A 27 -0.27 6.34 -1.73
CA ALA A 27 -1.48 6.20 -2.51
C ALA A 27 -2.24 7.53 -2.53
N PHE A 28 -2.38 8.13 -3.71
CA PHE A 28 -2.92 9.48 -3.87
C PHE A 28 -4.38 9.45 -4.34
N ASP A 29 -5.27 10.10 -3.60
CA ASP A 29 -6.65 10.35 -4.04
C ASP A 29 -6.73 11.67 -4.84
N PRO A 30 -6.91 11.61 -6.17
CA PRO A 30 -7.02 12.82 -6.99
C PRO A 30 -8.32 13.60 -6.76
N ALA A 31 -9.35 12.99 -6.19
CA ALA A 31 -10.61 13.67 -5.91
C ALA A 31 -10.47 14.61 -4.72
N THR A 32 -9.75 14.21 -3.67
CA THR A 32 -9.64 14.96 -2.41
C THR A 32 -8.25 15.53 -2.13
N GLY A 33 -7.23 15.15 -2.90
CA GLY A 33 -5.84 15.55 -2.65
C GLY A 33 -5.20 14.84 -1.45
N VAL A 34 -5.92 13.94 -0.77
CA VAL A 34 -5.41 13.17 0.37
C VAL A 34 -4.38 12.16 -0.13
N THR A 35 -3.29 12.01 0.63
CA THR A 35 -2.26 11.01 0.35
C THR A 35 -2.19 10.01 1.50
N TYR A 36 -2.44 8.73 1.23
CA TYR A 36 -2.31 7.63 2.18
C TYR A 36 -0.90 7.08 2.12
N LEU A 37 -0.29 6.85 3.28
CA LEU A 37 1.15 6.59 3.42
C LEU A 37 1.37 5.37 4.29
N THR A 38 2.34 4.56 3.89
CA THR A 38 2.77 3.36 4.61
C THR A 38 4.13 3.57 5.26
N GLU A 39 4.34 2.91 6.41
CA GLU A 39 5.62 2.88 7.12
C GLU A 39 6.18 1.45 7.14
N ASP A 40 7.34 1.24 6.51
CA ASP A 40 8.04 -0.04 6.55
C ASP A 40 8.79 -0.22 7.89
N LYS A 41 7.99 -0.48 8.93
CA LYS A 41 8.45 -0.94 10.23
C LYS A 41 7.48 -1.95 10.81
N ASN A 42 8.02 -2.92 11.54
CA ASN A 42 7.23 -3.70 12.48
C ASN A 42 6.56 -2.75 13.48
N ARG A 43 5.26 -2.98 13.73
CA ARG A 43 4.43 -2.09 14.56
C ARG A 43 4.47 -0.63 14.08
N GLY A 44 4.49 -0.41 12.77
CA GLY A 44 4.27 0.88 12.15
C GLY A 44 2.80 1.28 12.23
N ALA A 45 2.44 2.37 11.55
CA ALA A 45 1.06 2.80 11.38
C ALA A 45 0.76 3.07 9.90
N ILE A 46 -0.53 3.17 9.59
CA ILE A 46 -1.00 3.70 8.32
C ILE A 46 -1.29 5.18 8.56
N TYR A 47 -0.81 6.05 7.68
CA TYR A 47 -1.02 7.50 7.79
C TYR A 47 -1.83 8.02 6.61
N ARG A 48 -2.40 9.21 6.78
CA ARG A 48 -2.84 10.05 5.67
C ARG A 48 -2.38 11.48 5.87
N HIS A 49 -2.02 12.15 4.80
CA HIS A 49 -1.85 13.58 4.76
C HIS A 49 -3.10 14.21 4.13
N VAL A 50 -3.75 15.11 4.87
CA VAL A 50 -4.89 15.90 4.41
C VAL A 50 -4.39 17.30 4.07
N PRO A 51 -4.37 17.71 2.78
CA PRO A 51 -3.86 19.03 2.42
C PRO A 51 -4.80 20.15 2.88
N ASP A 52 -4.25 21.30 3.25
CA ASP A 52 -5.03 22.53 3.54
C ASP A 52 -5.87 22.96 2.33
N VAL A 53 -5.38 22.65 1.13
CA VAL A 53 -5.99 22.98 -0.16
C VAL A 53 -6.06 21.72 -1.02
N GLN A 54 -7.27 21.24 -1.27
CA GLN A 54 -7.59 19.99 -2.00
C GLN A 54 -6.82 19.82 -3.33
N HIS A 55 -6.61 20.90 -4.08
CA HIS A 55 -5.94 20.87 -5.39
C HIS A 55 -4.48 21.31 -5.35
N SER A 56 -3.89 21.40 -4.16
CA SER A 56 -2.45 21.61 -3.96
C SER A 56 -1.90 20.43 -3.14
N PRO A 57 -1.92 19.22 -3.72
CA PRO A 57 -1.43 18.04 -3.03
C PRO A 57 0.05 18.27 -2.69
N PHE A 58 0.49 17.76 -1.54
CA PHE A 58 1.88 17.93 -1.05
C PHE A 58 2.23 19.36 -0.59
N ALA A 59 1.25 20.23 -0.39
CA ALA A 59 1.42 21.51 0.30
C ALA A 59 1.37 21.33 1.84
N LYS A 60 1.11 22.42 2.57
CA LYS A 60 0.77 22.35 3.99
C LYS A 60 -0.51 21.54 4.19
N GLY A 61 -0.63 20.93 5.36
CA GLY A 61 -1.73 20.05 5.70
C GLY A 61 -1.44 19.31 6.99
N ASP A 62 -2.41 18.48 7.38
CA ASP A 62 -2.36 17.69 8.60
C ASP A 62 -1.95 16.26 8.29
N LEU A 63 -0.97 15.75 9.04
CA LEU A 63 -0.67 14.34 9.08
C LEU A 63 -1.57 13.68 10.12
N GLN A 64 -2.22 12.58 9.75
CA GLN A 64 -3.07 11.80 10.63
C GLN A 64 -2.69 10.32 10.57
N ALA A 65 -2.88 9.59 11.67
CA ALA A 65 -2.69 8.14 11.73
C ALA A 65 -4.04 7.42 11.85
N LEU A 66 -4.12 6.26 11.19
CA LEU A 66 -5.30 5.40 11.20
C LEU A 66 -5.48 4.80 12.59
N LYS A 67 -6.68 4.92 13.14
CA LYS A 67 -7.13 4.27 14.37
C LYS A 67 -8.37 3.43 14.06
N VAL A 68 -8.43 2.23 14.62
CA VAL A 68 -9.69 1.47 14.62
C VAL A 68 -10.61 2.09 15.67
N LYS A 69 -11.81 2.43 15.24
CA LYS A 69 -12.81 3.12 16.07
C LYS A 69 -13.01 2.39 17.40
N ASP A 70 -13.03 3.15 18.49
CA ASP A 70 -13.23 2.68 19.87
C ASP A 70 -12.21 1.66 20.41
N ILE A 71 -11.18 1.28 19.64
CA ILE A 71 -10.19 0.26 20.04
C ILE A 71 -8.76 0.81 19.90
N PRO A 72 -8.16 1.35 20.98
CA PRO A 72 -6.81 1.90 20.92
C PRO A 72 -5.76 0.81 20.66
N GLU A 73 -4.73 1.16 19.88
CA GLU A 73 -3.57 0.29 19.58
C GLU A 73 -3.95 -1.10 19.00
N PHE A 74 -5.10 -1.17 18.30
CA PHE A 74 -5.60 -2.41 17.71
C PHE A 74 -4.56 -3.04 16.79
N ASP A 75 -4.35 -4.35 16.92
CA ASP A 75 -3.39 -5.08 16.10
C ASP A 75 -4.05 -5.54 14.80
N LEU A 76 -3.67 -4.91 13.69
CA LEU A 76 -4.09 -5.34 12.36
C LEU A 76 -3.23 -6.50 11.83
N SER A 77 -2.10 -6.81 12.47
CA SER A 77 -1.12 -7.73 11.92
C SER A 77 -1.37 -9.18 12.32
N SER A 78 -2.23 -9.43 13.31
CA SER A 78 -2.46 -10.77 13.86
C SER A 78 -3.92 -10.99 14.27
N GLY A 79 -4.35 -12.27 14.27
CA GLY A 79 -5.67 -12.68 14.73
C GLY A 79 -6.82 -12.06 13.92
N LYS A 80 -6.64 -11.95 12.60
CA LYS A 80 -7.66 -11.49 11.65
C LYS A 80 -8.05 -12.63 10.73
N THR A 81 -9.28 -12.60 10.27
CA THR A 81 -9.80 -13.51 9.25
C THR A 81 -10.19 -12.74 8.00
N LEU A 82 -10.04 -13.38 6.84
CA LEU A 82 -10.43 -12.79 5.56
C LEU A 82 -11.86 -12.22 5.62
N GLY A 83 -12.05 -10.98 5.18
CA GLY A 83 -13.33 -10.28 5.22
C GLY A 83 -13.63 -9.54 6.53
N ASP A 84 -12.79 -9.70 7.57
CA ASP A 84 -12.83 -8.83 8.74
C ASP A 84 -12.71 -7.37 8.29
N HIS A 85 -13.51 -6.52 8.93
CA HIS A 85 -13.58 -5.11 8.60
C HIS A 85 -13.74 -4.25 9.84
N PHE A 86 -13.23 -3.02 9.74
CA PHE A 86 -13.09 -2.11 10.86
C PHE A 86 -13.50 -0.71 10.42
N ASP A 87 -14.34 -0.06 11.21
CA ASP A 87 -14.57 1.37 11.10
C ASP A 87 -13.30 2.12 11.52
N VAL A 88 -12.93 3.10 10.72
CA VAL A 88 -11.70 3.87 10.90
C VAL A 88 -12.00 5.27 11.41
N GLU A 89 -11.17 5.70 12.35
CA GLU A 89 -11.02 7.10 12.77
C GLU A 89 -9.58 7.55 12.51
N TRP A 90 -9.36 8.86 12.50
CA TRP A 90 -8.06 9.44 12.23
C TRP A 90 -7.65 10.35 13.38
N VAL A 91 -6.44 10.12 13.90
CA VAL A 91 -5.85 10.93 14.97
C VAL A 91 -4.75 11.82 14.40
N SER A 92 -4.78 13.12 14.70
CA SER A 92 -3.79 14.08 14.20
C SER A 92 -2.43 13.90 14.87
N ILE A 93 -1.36 13.97 14.08
CA ILE A 93 0.02 13.94 14.54
C ILE A 93 0.53 15.39 14.66
N ASP A 94 0.83 15.80 15.89
CA ASP A 94 1.23 17.19 16.17
C ASP A 94 2.64 17.53 15.67
N ASP A 95 3.59 16.60 15.73
CA ASP A 95 4.98 16.77 15.28
C ASP A 95 5.29 15.82 14.11
N PRO A 96 4.78 16.08 12.89
CA PRO A 96 5.05 15.24 11.72
C PRO A 96 6.55 15.20 11.39
N SER A 97 7.30 16.26 11.72
CA SER A 97 8.75 16.31 11.49
C SER A 97 9.55 15.43 12.46
N ALA A 98 8.90 14.83 13.46
CA ALA A 98 9.51 13.99 14.49
C ALA A 98 10.75 14.63 15.12
N THR A 99 10.62 15.91 15.49
CA THR A 99 11.68 16.69 16.15
C THR A 99 11.87 16.27 17.61
N THR A 100 10.77 15.86 18.26
CA THR A 100 10.74 15.48 19.68
C THR A 100 10.60 13.97 19.87
N MET A 101 9.73 13.34 19.08
CA MET A 101 9.39 11.93 19.19
C MET A 101 9.15 11.34 17.80
N PRO A 102 9.65 10.12 17.50
CA PRO A 102 9.32 9.43 16.25
C PRO A 102 7.81 9.42 15.97
N THR A 103 7.41 9.73 14.73
CA THR A 103 6.00 9.83 14.31
C THR A 103 5.17 8.61 14.74
N ARG A 104 5.71 7.39 14.55
CA ARG A 104 5.13 6.13 15.03
C ARG A 104 4.76 6.12 16.52
N LYS A 105 5.61 6.69 17.37
CA LYS A 105 5.36 6.71 18.83
C LYS A 105 4.25 7.69 19.19
N GLN A 106 4.18 8.84 18.52
CA GLN A 106 3.05 9.77 18.64
C GLN A 106 1.74 9.09 18.24
N ALA A 107 1.72 8.43 17.06
CA ALA A 107 0.56 7.68 16.59
C ALA A 107 0.11 6.62 17.62
N LYS A 108 1.06 5.85 18.16
CA LYS A 108 0.79 4.86 19.21
C LYS A 108 0.15 5.48 20.46
N GLU A 109 0.71 6.57 20.99
CA GLU A 109 0.18 7.25 22.19
C GLU A 109 -1.24 7.80 21.97
N LEU A 110 -1.57 8.17 20.73
CA LEU A 110 -2.90 8.59 20.31
C LEU A 110 -3.86 7.41 20.03
N GLY A 111 -3.39 6.17 20.20
CA GLY A 111 -4.17 4.95 20.04
C GLY A 111 -4.32 4.48 18.59
N ALA A 112 -3.47 4.94 17.66
CA ALA A 112 -3.46 4.47 16.28
C ALA A 112 -3.27 2.95 16.20
N ALA A 113 -3.84 2.33 15.17
CA ALA A 113 -3.72 0.90 14.93
C ALA A 113 -2.27 0.53 14.59
N ARG A 114 -1.86 -0.66 15.01
CA ARG A 114 -0.55 -1.23 14.67
C ARG A 114 -0.66 -1.97 13.35
N PHE A 115 0.22 -1.60 12.42
CA PHE A 115 0.37 -2.23 11.12
C PHE A 115 1.80 -2.77 10.99
N SER A 116 1.96 -3.98 10.46
CA SER A 116 3.29 -4.58 10.35
C SER A 116 3.86 -4.35 8.97
N ARG A 117 5.01 -3.65 8.91
CA ARG A 117 5.80 -3.41 7.69
C ARG A 117 4.90 -3.03 6.52
N GLY A 118 4.33 -1.83 6.62
CA GLY A 118 3.48 -1.32 5.55
C GLY A 118 4.35 -1.02 4.34
N GLU A 119 4.07 -1.69 3.24
CA GLU A 119 4.86 -1.55 2.01
C GLU A 119 4.03 -0.88 0.90
N GLY A 120 3.84 -1.52 -0.24
CA GLY A 120 3.12 -0.96 -1.37
C GLY A 120 1.73 -0.45 -1.02
N ALA A 121 1.37 0.67 -1.68
CA ALA A 121 0.08 1.30 -1.58
C ALA A 121 -0.38 1.79 -2.96
N PHE A 122 -1.66 1.63 -3.27
CA PHE A 122 -2.24 2.13 -4.51
C PHE A 122 -3.66 2.65 -4.29
N PHE A 123 -4.03 3.76 -4.92
CA PHE A 123 -5.38 4.31 -4.84
C PHE A 123 -6.14 4.05 -6.14
N ALA A 124 -7.32 3.43 -6.04
CA ALA A 124 -8.21 3.21 -7.17
C ALA A 124 -9.66 3.06 -6.71
N GLY A 125 -10.61 3.59 -7.49
CA GLY A 125 -12.03 3.35 -7.28
C GLY A 125 -12.59 3.85 -5.94
N GLY A 126 -11.97 4.86 -5.32
CA GLY A 126 -12.37 5.36 -4.00
C GLY A 126 -11.79 4.59 -2.82
N SER A 127 -10.79 3.74 -3.06
CA SER A 127 -10.15 2.94 -2.02
C SER A 127 -8.62 2.98 -2.13
N ALA A 128 -7.94 2.96 -0.97
CA ALA A 128 -6.51 2.69 -0.90
C ALA A 128 -6.27 1.21 -0.60
N TYR A 129 -5.40 0.58 -1.37
CA TYR A 129 -4.97 -0.81 -1.19
C TYR A 129 -3.59 -0.79 -0.56
N LEU A 130 -3.38 -1.59 0.49
CA LEU A 130 -2.21 -1.51 1.36
C LEU A 130 -1.64 -2.90 1.62
N CYS A 131 -0.35 -3.08 1.37
CA CYS A 131 0.38 -4.29 1.69
C CYS A 131 0.93 -4.25 3.12
N SER A 132 0.73 -5.35 3.85
CA SER A 132 1.47 -5.66 5.09
C SER A 132 2.33 -6.88 4.78
N THR A 133 3.64 -6.68 4.63
CA THR A 133 4.54 -7.72 4.08
C THR A 133 4.71 -8.93 5.01
N ASN A 134 4.50 -8.75 6.32
CA ASN A 134 4.71 -9.80 7.31
C ASN A 134 3.60 -9.89 8.35
N GLY A 135 2.43 -9.32 8.05
CA GLY A 135 1.22 -9.58 8.82
C GLY A 135 0.66 -10.99 8.58
N GLY A 136 -0.40 -11.31 9.29
CA GLY A 136 -1.17 -12.53 9.11
C GLY A 136 -0.68 -13.72 9.94
N PRO A 137 -1.45 -14.83 9.93
CA PRO A 137 -1.23 -15.97 10.82
C PRO A 137 0.09 -16.70 10.59
N THR A 138 0.64 -16.65 9.37
CA THR A 138 1.93 -17.26 9.02
C THR A 138 3.06 -16.25 8.91
N GLU A 139 2.83 -14.98 9.29
CA GLU A 139 3.77 -13.86 9.11
C GLU A 139 4.30 -13.71 7.67
N ARG A 140 3.50 -14.11 6.67
CA ARG A 140 3.86 -14.03 5.24
C ARG A 140 3.09 -12.96 4.47
N GLY A 141 2.20 -12.25 5.15
CA GLY A 141 1.63 -11.02 4.68
C GLY A 141 0.12 -11.02 4.49
N GLN A 142 -0.38 -9.80 4.35
CA GLN A 142 -1.79 -9.45 4.23
C GLN A 142 -1.94 -8.30 3.24
N VAL A 143 -3.10 -8.21 2.61
CA VAL A 143 -3.50 -7.07 1.79
C VAL A 143 -4.80 -6.52 2.34
N TYR A 144 -4.81 -5.22 2.62
CA TYR A 144 -5.96 -4.49 3.10
C TYR A 144 -6.50 -3.55 2.02
N ARG A 145 -7.82 -3.34 2.05
CA ARG A 145 -8.50 -2.29 1.29
C ARG A 145 -9.14 -1.31 2.27
N LEU A 146 -8.77 -0.05 2.18
CA LEU A 146 -9.34 1.07 2.91
C LEU A 146 -10.33 1.79 1.98
N ASP A 147 -11.61 1.54 2.18
CA ASP A 147 -12.71 2.21 1.47
C ASP A 147 -12.94 3.60 2.09
N ILE A 148 -12.88 4.65 1.27
CA ILE A 148 -13.05 6.03 1.75
C ILE A 148 -14.54 6.37 1.85
N GLY A 149 -14.95 6.78 3.04
CA GLY A 149 -16.36 7.06 3.34
C GLY A 149 -16.91 8.22 2.52
N VAL A 150 -18.11 8.05 1.96
CA VAL A 150 -18.84 9.13 1.29
C VAL A 150 -19.80 9.81 2.26
N SER A 151 -19.99 11.12 2.11
CA SER A 151 -21.07 11.86 2.78
C SER A 151 -21.16 11.68 4.30
N GLY A 152 -20.03 11.76 5.00
CA GLY A 152 -19.97 11.69 6.46
C GLY A 152 -19.99 10.28 7.06
N GLN A 153 -19.91 9.24 6.21
CA GLN A 153 -19.62 7.88 6.66
C GLN A 153 -18.14 7.77 7.05
N ASN A 154 -17.84 6.89 8.01
CA ASN A 154 -16.47 6.57 8.37
C ASN A 154 -15.78 5.79 7.24
N ASP A 155 -14.47 5.94 7.14
CA ASP A 155 -13.65 5.06 6.30
C ASP A 155 -13.73 3.63 6.85
N ARG A 156 -13.59 2.63 5.98
CA ARG A 156 -13.67 1.21 6.35
C ARG A 156 -12.45 0.46 5.86
N LEU A 157 -11.70 -0.13 6.78
CA LEU A 157 -10.57 -1.00 6.46
C LEU A 157 -11.03 -2.45 6.44
N THR A 158 -10.79 -3.17 5.34
CA THR A 158 -11.17 -4.58 5.15
C THR A 158 -9.95 -5.42 4.79
N LEU A 159 -9.77 -6.57 5.44
CA LEU A 159 -8.76 -7.56 5.06
C LEU A 159 -9.24 -8.30 3.81
N ILE A 160 -8.57 -8.12 2.67
CA ILE A 160 -8.99 -8.67 1.37
C ILE A 160 -8.15 -9.85 0.89
N ALA A 161 -6.95 -10.06 1.45
CA ALA A 161 -6.15 -11.26 1.22
C ALA A 161 -5.18 -11.48 2.38
N GLN A 162 -4.82 -12.72 2.65
CA GLN A 162 -3.73 -13.07 3.57
C GLN A 162 -3.12 -14.42 3.24
N ALA A 163 -1.88 -14.63 3.66
CA ALA A 163 -1.26 -15.95 3.64
C ALA A 163 -1.76 -16.80 4.83
N ASP A 164 -2.57 -17.83 4.53
CA ASP A 164 -3.01 -18.83 5.52
C ASP A 164 -2.17 -20.13 5.48
N LYS A 165 -1.36 -20.30 4.43
CA LYS A 165 -0.50 -21.47 4.17
C LYS A 165 0.66 -21.09 3.25
N GLU A 166 1.65 -21.99 3.12
CA GLU A 166 2.93 -21.70 2.46
C GLU A 166 2.87 -21.45 0.94
N ASP A 167 1.77 -21.77 0.26
CA ASP A 167 1.60 -21.62 -1.19
C ASP A 167 0.64 -20.45 -1.56
N ALA A 168 0.31 -19.57 -0.61
CA ALA A 168 -0.54 -18.40 -0.82
C ALA A 168 0.28 -17.17 -1.26
N LEU A 169 0.48 -16.20 -0.36
CA LEU A 169 1.35 -15.04 -0.54
C LEU A 169 2.67 -15.23 0.26
N ASP A 170 3.73 -14.59 -0.17
CA ASP A 170 4.96 -14.39 0.60
C ASP A 170 5.46 -12.97 0.44
N ARG A 171 5.41 -12.18 1.52
CA ARG A 171 5.93 -10.80 1.53
C ARG A 171 5.34 -9.95 0.40
N PRO A 172 4.00 -9.78 0.36
CA PRO A 172 3.38 -8.85 -0.57
C PRO A 172 3.94 -7.46 -0.29
N ASP A 173 4.59 -6.90 -1.29
CA ASP A 173 5.29 -5.64 -1.19
C ASP A 173 4.61 -4.63 -2.10
N ASN A 174 4.91 -4.65 -3.41
CA ASN A 174 4.38 -3.68 -4.36
C ASN A 174 2.95 -4.05 -4.81
N ILE A 175 2.11 -3.06 -5.10
CA ILE A 175 0.70 -3.27 -5.47
C ILE A 175 0.23 -2.29 -6.54
N THR A 176 -0.60 -2.76 -7.46
CA THR A 176 -1.29 -1.93 -8.44
C THR A 176 -2.70 -2.45 -8.69
N VAL A 177 -3.61 -1.55 -9.07
CA VAL A 177 -4.96 -1.91 -9.49
C VAL A 177 -5.07 -1.65 -10.97
N ALA A 178 -5.48 -2.67 -11.73
CA ALA A 178 -5.68 -2.55 -13.17
C ALA A 178 -6.83 -1.58 -13.49
N PRO A 179 -6.88 -0.99 -14.70
CA PRO A 179 -7.96 -0.07 -15.08
C PRO A 179 -9.38 -0.64 -14.96
N TRP A 180 -9.54 -1.96 -15.01
CA TRP A 180 -10.81 -2.67 -14.82
C TRP A 180 -11.10 -3.11 -13.38
N GLY A 181 -10.16 -2.90 -12.44
CA GLY A 181 -10.38 -3.08 -11.00
C GLY A 181 -9.72 -4.31 -10.36
N ASP A 182 -9.08 -5.19 -11.13
CA ASP A 182 -8.33 -6.32 -10.56
C ASP A 182 -7.08 -5.83 -9.80
N VAL A 183 -6.77 -6.47 -8.68
CA VAL A 183 -5.65 -6.11 -7.80
C VAL A 183 -4.47 -7.04 -8.05
N PHE A 184 -3.33 -6.47 -8.44
CA PHE A 184 -2.08 -7.19 -8.66
C PHE A 184 -1.06 -6.80 -7.61
N VAL A 185 -0.37 -7.80 -7.06
CA VAL A 185 0.63 -7.66 -6.01
C VAL A 185 1.92 -8.30 -6.49
N ALA A 186 3.05 -7.67 -6.20
CA ALA A 186 4.37 -8.25 -6.40
C ALA A 186 5.02 -8.58 -5.05
N GLU A 187 5.78 -9.65 -5.02
CA GLU A 187 6.40 -10.19 -3.81
C GLU A 187 7.89 -9.82 -3.67
N ASP A 188 8.30 -9.58 -2.43
CA ASP A 188 9.69 -9.58 -1.93
C ASP A 188 9.88 -10.73 -0.91
N GLY A 189 9.49 -11.92 -1.34
CA GLY A 189 9.46 -13.13 -0.56
C GLY A 189 10.61 -14.09 -0.87
N LYS A 190 10.38 -15.35 -0.53
CA LYS A 190 11.24 -16.44 -0.93
C LYS A 190 11.11 -16.70 -2.43
N SER A 191 12.23 -16.97 -3.07
CA SER A 191 12.24 -17.31 -4.49
C SER A 191 11.40 -18.55 -4.85
N PRO A 192 10.80 -18.57 -6.06
CA PRO A 192 10.82 -17.48 -7.04
C PRO A 192 9.78 -16.38 -6.73
N ASN A 193 10.24 -15.13 -6.64
CA ASN A 193 9.38 -13.96 -6.54
C ASN A 193 8.52 -13.81 -7.80
N GLY A 194 7.35 -13.16 -7.68
CA GLY A 194 6.42 -13.07 -8.79
C GLY A 194 5.33 -12.03 -8.62
N ILE A 195 4.34 -12.12 -9.51
CA ILE A 195 3.15 -11.28 -9.51
C ILE A 195 1.94 -12.17 -9.25
N PHE A 196 1.09 -11.70 -8.34
CA PHE A 196 -0.13 -12.36 -7.92
C PHE A 196 -1.34 -11.51 -8.24
N LEU A 197 -2.40 -12.16 -8.71
CA LEU A 197 -3.73 -11.58 -8.82
C LEU A 197 -4.53 -11.93 -7.56
N ILE A 198 -5.09 -10.92 -6.88
CA ILE A 198 -6.01 -11.13 -5.76
C ILE A 198 -7.44 -11.27 -6.29
N ARG A 199 -8.03 -12.45 -6.11
CA ARG A 199 -9.43 -12.71 -6.48
C ARG A 199 -10.41 -12.03 -5.50
N PRO A 200 -11.68 -11.82 -5.93
CA PRO A 200 -12.73 -11.33 -5.03
C PRO A 200 -12.99 -12.22 -3.80
N ASP A 201 -12.69 -13.52 -3.87
CA ASP A 201 -12.78 -14.45 -2.74
C ASP A 201 -11.53 -14.45 -1.84
N GLY A 202 -10.60 -13.51 -2.07
CA GLY A 202 -9.38 -13.29 -1.31
C GLY A 202 -8.23 -14.25 -1.60
N LYS A 203 -8.40 -15.19 -2.54
CA LYS A 203 -7.30 -16.06 -2.98
C LYS A 203 -6.32 -15.28 -3.85
N ALA A 204 -5.04 -15.39 -3.53
CA ALA A 204 -3.96 -14.94 -4.39
C ALA A 204 -3.58 -16.03 -5.39
N ILE A 205 -3.46 -15.68 -6.67
CA ILE A 205 -3.01 -16.58 -7.73
C ILE A 205 -1.76 -16.02 -8.36
N GLN A 206 -0.67 -16.79 -8.41
CA GLN A 206 0.52 -16.39 -9.14
C GLN A 206 0.24 -16.38 -10.65
N VAL A 207 0.38 -15.22 -11.28
CA VAL A 207 0.13 -15.02 -12.73
C VAL A 207 1.43 -14.80 -13.51
N ALA A 208 2.50 -14.44 -12.82
CA ALA A 208 3.84 -14.37 -13.38
C ALA A 208 4.89 -14.73 -12.31
N ARG A 209 6.02 -15.29 -12.75
CA ARG A 209 7.19 -15.56 -11.90
C ARG A 209 8.42 -14.89 -12.48
N ASN A 210 9.31 -14.40 -11.61
CA ASN A 210 10.65 -14.01 -11.98
C ASN A 210 11.46 -15.28 -12.33
N ALA A 211 11.88 -15.38 -13.60
CA ALA A 211 12.66 -16.51 -14.10
C ALA A 211 14.17 -16.21 -14.17
N VAL A 212 14.58 -14.98 -13.87
CA VAL A 212 15.98 -14.55 -13.88
C VAL A 212 16.63 -15.01 -12.58
N ASN A 213 17.81 -15.66 -12.66
CA ASN A 213 18.59 -16.08 -11.49
C ASN A 213 17.76 -16.79 -10.41
N SER A 214 16.97 -17.79 -10.81
CA SER A 214 16.05 -18.55 -9.94
C SER A 214 14.90 -17.74 -9.31
N GLY A 215 14.74 -16.47 -9.66
CA GLY A 215 13.72 -15.59 -9.12
C GLY A 215 14.05 -15.03 -7.74
N ASP A 216 15.35 -14.95 -7.39
CA ASP A 216 15.80 -14.47 -6.09
C ASP A 216 15.54 -12.96 -5.90
N SER A 217 15.72 -12.14 -6.93
CA SER A 217 15.36 -10.72 -6.85
C SER A 217 13.85 -10.53 -6.80
N GLU A 218 13.41 -9.59 -5.96
CA GLU A 218 12.03 -9.12 -5.91
C GLU A 218 11.56 -8.56 -7.28
N VAL A 219 10.24 -8.62 -7.46
CA VAL A 219 9.54 -7.87 -8.51
C VAL A 219 8.99 -6.59 -7.88
N THR A 220 9.29 -5.44 -8.47
CA THR A 220 9.03 -4.14 -7.83
C THR A 220 8.58 -3.06 -8.83
N GLY A 221 7.92 -2.02 -8.34
CA GLY A 221 7.45 -0.89 -9.16
C GLY A 221 6.47 -1.30 -10.26
N ILE A 222 5.44 -2.07 -9.90
CA ILE A 222 4.43 -2.54 -10.86
C ILE A 222 3.39 -1.47 -11.17
N CYS A 223 3.04 -1.28 -12.44
CA CYS A 223 1.93 -0.42 -12.84
C CYS A 223 1.37 -0.77 -14.22
N PHE A 224 0.06 -0.60 -14.39
CA PHE A 224 -0.59 -0.74 -15.69
C PHE A 224 -0.51 0.55 -16.50
N SER A 225 -0.42 0.41 -17.84
CA SER A 225 -0.72 1.51 -18.74
C SER A 225 -2.18 1.96 -18.57
N PRO A 226 -2.52 3.23 -18.85
CA PRO A 226 -3.90 3.71 -18.75
C PRO A 226 -4.90 2.95 -19.63
N ASP A 227 -4.44 2.38 -20.75
CA ASP A 227 -5.26 1.54 -21.64
C ASP A 227 -5.26 0.05 -21.27
N GLY A 228 -4.59 -0.33 -20.17
CA GLY A 228 -4.58 -1.68 -19.63
C GLY A 228 -3.77 -2.72 -20.41
N LYS A 229 -3.17 -2.36 -21.55
CA LYS A 229 -2.49 -3.31 -22.45
C LYS A 229 -1.09 -3.72 -21.99
N TRP A 230 -0.48 -2.91 -21.14
CA TRP A 230 0.88 -3.11 -20.66
C TRP A 230 0.91 -3.12 -19.14
N LEU A 231 1.60 -4.12 -18.57
CA LEU A 231 2.05 -4.12 -17.20
C LEU A 231 3.56 -3.85 -17.22
N PHE A 232 3.97 -2.75 -16.59
CA PHE A 232 5.38 -2.44 -16.34
C PHE A 232 5.77 -2.98 -14.97
N LEU A 233 6.98 -3.50 -14.87
CA LEU A 233 7.56 -4.01 -13.62
C LEU A 233 9.08 -3.88 -13.68
N ASN A 234 9.72 -3.96 -12.52
CA ASN A 234 11.17 -4.01 -12.41
C ASN A 234 11.63 -5.29 -11.72
N ILE A 235 12.85 -5.73 -12.07
CA ILE A 235 13.58 -6.77 -11.34
C ILE A 235 14.75 -6.06 -10.67
N GLN A 236 14.66 -5.90 -9.34
CA GLN A 236 15.41 -4.89 -8.60
C GLN A 236 16.93 -5.08 -8.69
N TRP A 237 17.44 -6.26 -8.32
CA TRP A 237 18.89 -6.49 -8.23
C TRP A 237 19.57 -6.47 -9.61
N GLU A 238 18.86 -6.92 -10.63
CA GLU A 238 19.34 -6.89 -12.01
C GLU A 238 19.17 -5.52 -12.69
N GLY A 239 18.44 -4.58 -12.08
CA GLY A 239 18.20 -3.25 -12.65
C GLY A 239 17.44 -3.28 -13.98
N LEU A 240 16.54 -4.26 -14.14
CA LEU A 240 15.75 -4.43 -15.37
C LEU A 240 14.38 -3.80 -15.22
N THR A 241 13.93 -3.05 -16.23
CA THR A 241 12.52 -2.67 -16.42
C THR A 241 11.93 -3.46 -17.56
N VAL A 242 10.80 -4.12 -17.32
CA VAL A 242 10.12 -5.00 -18.27
C VAL A 242 8.74 -4.44 -18.57
N ALA A 243 8.34 -4.48 -19.84
CA ALA A 243 6.98 -4.21 -20.29
C ALA A 243 6.35 -5.52 -20.77
N VAL A 244 5.31 -5.98 -20.08
CA VAL A 244 4.61 -7.23 -20.38
C VAL A 244 3.26 -6.89 -21.00
N THR A 245 2.90 -7.57 -22.09
CA THR A 245 1.57 -7.49 -22.70
C THR A 245 0.94 -8.88 -22.77
N GLY A 246 -0.38 -8.93 -22.70
CA GLY A 246 -1.14 -10.18 -22.70
C GLY A 246 -2.60 -9.93 -22.37
N PRO A 247 -3.44 -10.98 -22.40
CA PRO A 247 -4.86 -10.86 -22.09
C PRO A 247 -5.09 -10.82 -20.57
N PHE A 248 -4.57 -9.78 -19.89
CA PHE A 248 -4.65 -9.65 -18.44
C PHE A 248 -6.09 -9.69 -17.91
N GLU A 249 -7.03 -9.06 -18.62
CA GLU A 249 -8.48 -9.09 -18.29
C GLU A 249 -9.08 -10.51 -18.27
N ASN A 250 -8.47 -11.46 -18.99
CA ASN A 250 -8.94 -12.83 -19.03
C ASN A 250 -8.40 -13.67 -17.87
N LEU A 251 -7.43 -13.17 -17.10
CA LEU A 251 -6.83 -13.93 -15.99
C LEU A 251 -7.85 -14.17 -14.87
N SER A 252 -8.73 -13.21 -14.60
CA SER A 252 -9.77 -13.34 -13.57
C SER A 252 -10.93 -14.26 -13.99
N THR A 253 -11.14 -14.48 -15.29
CA THR A 253 -12.21 -15.33 -15.84
C THR A 253 -11.74 -16.74 -16.23
N ALA A 254 -10.44 -16.93 -16.46
CA ALA A 254 -9.86 -18.22 -16.86
C ALA A 254 -9.52 -19.16 -15.69
N ILE A 255 -9.64 -18.70 -14.43
CA ILE A 255 -9.23 -19.43 -13.23
C ILE A 255 -10.34 -19.51 -12.19
#